data_AF-A0A0B5FXB5-F1
#
_entry.id   AF-A0A0B5FXB5-F1
#
_cell.length_a   1.000
_cell.length_b   1.000
_cell.length_c   1.000
_cell.angle_alpha   90.00
_cell.angle_beta   90.00
_cell.angle_gamma   90.00
#
_symmetry.space_group_name_H-M   'P 1'
#
loop_
_entity.id
_entity.type
_entity.pdbx_description
1 polymer ?
#
loop_
_entity_poly.entity_id
_entity_poly.type
_entity_poly.pdbx_seq_one_letter_code
_entity_poly.pdbx_strand_id
1 'polypeptide(L)'
;MKREEIETLLQSQRIDSQLPLHFDSTDFTLTALEGDCAKCQKSIEPQNFRGHINTHFKDIAIFRAIGICHQCRTLTPFIIRIRADGRFETMINNSWRQGQMFSRRTWRQRIASVFCWRPRKQKG
;
A
#
# COMPACT_ATOMS: atom_id res chain seq x y z
N MET A 1 12.49 8.64 1.51
CA MET A 1 12.05 9.02 0.15
C MET A 1 12.56 10.43 -0.11
N LYS A 2 13.14 10.70 -1.28
CA LYS A 2 13.66 12.05 -1.59
C LYS A 2 12.50 12.99 -1.96
N ARG A 3 12.69 14.30 -1.82
CA ARG A 3 11.65 15.31 -2.12
C ARG A 3 11.17 15.25 -3.57
N GLU A 4 12.10 15.17 -4.52
CA GLU A 4 11.80 15.08 -5.96
C GLU A 4 10.92 13.87 -6.30
N GLU A 5 11.15 12.75 -5.61
CA GLU A 5 10.34 11.54 -5.77
C GLU A 5 8.91 11.76 -5.25
N ILE A 6 8.74 12.47 -4.13
CA ILE A 6 7.41 12.82 -3.61
C ILE A 6 6.64 13.69 -4.61
N GLU A 7 7.29 14.71 -5.15
CA GLU A 7 6.68 15.62 -6.14
C GLU A 7 6.25 14.86 -7.41
N THR A 8 7.11 13.95 -7.89
CA THR A 8 6.81 13.05 -9.01
C THR A 8 5.60 12.15 -8.70
N LEU A 9 5.54 11.58 -7.49
CA LEU A 9 4.44 10.71 -7.08
C LEU A 9 3.13 11.50 -6.95
N LEU A 10 3.14 12.75 -6.49
CA LEU A 10 1.94 13.58 -6.39
C LEU A 10 1.33 13.92 -7.76
N GLN A 11 2.15 14.01 -8.80
CA GLN A 11 1.72 14.22 -10.18
C GLN A 11 1.33 12.92 -10.89
N SER A 12 1.61 11.77 -10.29
CA SER A 12 1.23 10.47 -10.85
C SER A 12 -0.28 10.25 -10.76
N GLN A 13 -0.78 9.28 -11.52
CA GLN A 13 -2.18 8.87 -11.44
C GLN A 13 -2.54 8.29 -10.06
N ARG A 14 -3.83 8.08 -9.85
CA ARG A 14 -4.34 7.49 -8.62
C ARG A 14 -3.99 6.00 -8.57
N ILE A 15 -3.78 5.45 -7.37
CA ILE A 15 -3.54 4.01 -7.24
C ILE A 15 -4.80 3.20 -7.54
N ASP A 16 -5.97 3.68 -7.13
CA ASP A 16 -7.25 3.01 -7.37
C ASP A 16 -7.59 2.87 -8.86
N SER A 17 -7.13 3.78 -9.73
CA SER A 17 -7.30 3.66 -11.19
C SER A 17 -6.37 2.65 -11.86
N GLN A 18 -5.38 2.11 -11.13
CA GLN A 18 -4.46 1.07 -11.61
C GLN A 18 -4.86 -0.32 -11.11
N LEU A 19 -5.96 -0.41 -10.37
CA LEU A 19 -6.51 -1.62 -9.81
C LEU A 19 -7.85 -1.95 -10.51
N PRO A 20 -8.27 -3.23 -10.55
CA PRO A 20 -7.64 -4.40 -9.94
C PRO A 20 -6.36 -4.85 -10.64
N LEU A 21 -5.42 -5.40 -9.88
CA LEU A 21 -4.20 -6.02 -10.39
C LEU A 21 -4.29 -7.54 -10.24
N HIS A 22 -4.23 -8.25 -11.36
CA HIS A 22 -4.17 -9.71 -11.41
C HIS A 22 -2.71 -10.18 -11.52
N PHE A 23 -2.39 -11.32 -10.89
CA PHE A 23 -1.06 -11.92 -10.92
C PHE A 23 -1.09 -13.21 -11.74
N ASP A 24 -0.39 -13.28 -12.86
CA ASP A 24 -0.57 -14.36 -13.84
C ASP A 24 -0.32 -15.79 -13.32
N SER A 25 0.49 -15.97 -12.26
CA SER A 25 0.76 -17.30 -11.70
C SER A 25 -0.29 -17.82 -10.73
N THR A 26 -1.22 -16.98 -10.26
CA THR A 26 -2.20 -17.36 -9.25
C THR A 26 -3.55 -16.68 -9.48
N ASP A 27 -4.62 -17.21 -8.89
CA ASP A 27 -5.91 -16.49 -8.87
C ASP A 27 -5.92 -15.31 -7.87
N PHE A 28 -4.75 -14.78 -7.50
CA PHE A 28 -4.65 -13.64 -6.61
C PHE A 28 -4.92 -12.36 -7.39
N THR A 29 -6.01 -11.67 -7.03
CA THR A 29 -6.35 -10.35 -7.57
C THR A 29 -6.38 -9.34 -6.45
N LEU A 30 -5.50 -8.35 -6.56
CA LEU A 30 -5.44 -7.21 -5.67
C LEU A 30 -6.44 -6.15 -6.11
N THR A 31 -7.43 -5.86 -5.28
CA THR A 31 -8.54 -4.96 -5.67
C THR A 31 -8.48 -3.56 -5.06
N ALA A 32 -7.78 -3.41 -3.94
CA ALA A 32 -7.68 -2.13 -3.24
C ALA A 32 -6.38 -2.04 -2.44
N LEU A 33 -5.90 -0.81 -2.28
CA LEU A 33 -4.84 -0.44 -1.36
C LEU A 33 -5.45 0.39 -0.23
N GLU A 34 -5.25 -0.05 1.00
CA GLU A 34 -5.59 0.71 2.21
C GLU A 34 -4.32 1.07 2.97
N GLY A 35 -4.33 2.20 3.66
CA GLY A 35 -3.23 2.63 4.51
C GLY A 35 -3.62 3.77 5.42
N ASP A 36 -2.90 3.93 6.53
CA ASP A 36 -3.18 4.95 7.53
C ASP A 36 -2.21 6.13 7.44
N CYS A 37 -2.69 7.31 7.83
CA CYS A 37 -1.86 8.51 7.96
C CYS A 37 -0.79 8.32 9.04
N ALA A 38 0.48 8.59 8.70
CA ALA A 38 1.59 8.50 9.66
C ALA A 38 1.45 9.43 10.88
N LYS A 39 0.68 10.52 10.75
CA LYS A 39 0.48 11.50 11.84
C LYS A 39 -0.72 11.17 12.72
N CYS A 40 -1.93 11.07 12.15
CA CYS A 40 -3.16 10.88 12.94
C CYS A 40 -3.66 9.43 12.99
N GLN A 41 -3.01 8.51 12.28
CA GLN A 41 -3.35 7.08 12.27
C GLN A 41 -4.78 6.76 11.80
N LYS A 42 -5.43 7.71 11.12
CA LYS A 42 -6.71 7.48 10.46
C LYS A 42 -6.47 6.94 9.06
N SER A 43 -7.39 6.08 8.61
CA SER A 43 -7.37 5.55 7.25
C SER A 43 -7.41 6.68 6.23
N ILE A 44 -6.58 6.54 5.20
CA ILE A 44 -6.56 7.41 4.02
C ILE A 44 -7.50 6.79 2.99
N GLU A 45 -8.38 7.59 2.42
CA GLU A 45 -9.31 7.09 1.41
C GLU A 45 -8.57 6.66 0.13
N PRO A 46 -9.01 5.61 -0.59
CA PRO A 46 -8.33 5.09 -1.78
C PRO A 46 -8.04 6.15 -2.86
N GLN A 47 -8.98 7.08 -3.08
CA GLN A 47 -8.84 8.19 -4.04
C GLN A 47 -7.73 9.20 -3.68
N ASN A 48 -7.23 9.17 -2.45
CA ASN A 48 -6.19 10.07 -1.94
C ASN A 48 -4.79 9.45 -1.98
N PHE A 49 -4.64 8.29 -2.61
CA PHE A 49 -3.34 7.74 -2.96
C PHE A 49 -2.93 8.16 -4.37
N ARG A 50 -1.69 8.60 -4.51
CA ARG A 50 -1.05 8.93 -5.79
C ARG A 50 0.23 8.14 -5.94
N GLY A 51 0.49 7.60 -7.12
CA GLY A 51 1.70 6.85 -7.39
C GLY A 51 1.56 5.86 -8.54
N HIS A 52 2.44 4.87 -8.56
CA HIS A 52 2.47 3.87 -9.62
C HIS A 52 2.67 2.46 -9.06
N ILE A 53 2.16 1.50 -9.83
CA ILE A 53 2.36 0.07 -9.63
C ILE A 53 3.33 -0.43 -10.69
N ASN A 54 4.42 -1.05 -10.27
CA ASN A 54 5.39 -1.67 -11.16
C ASN A 54 5.27 -3.20 -11.07
N THR A 55 5.06 -3.85 -12.21
CA THR A 55 4.85 -5.30 -12.34
C THR A 55 5.87 -5.98 -13.24
N HIS A 56 7.05 -5.36 -13.45
CA HIS A 56 8.10 -5.95 -14.30
C HIS A 56 8.62 -7.30 -13.79
N PHE A 57 8.45 -7.58 -12.50
CA PHE A 57 8.83 -8.86 -11.92
C PHE A 57 7.63 -9.79 -11.90
N LYS A 58 7.80 -10.98 -12.48
CA LYS A 58 6.80 -12.03 -12.39
C LYS A 58 6.41 -12.25 -10.92
N ASP A 59 5.11 -12.26 -10.67
CA ASP A 59 4.51 -12.56 -9.36
C ASP A 59 4.81 -11.55 -8.24
N ILE A 60 5.36 -10.38 -8.58
CA ILE A 60 5.67 -9.32 -7.63
C ILE A 60 5.20 -7.98 -8.18
N ALA A 61 4.33 -7.31 -7.43
CA ALA A 61 3.93 -5.94 -7.68
C ALA A 61 4.61 -5.00 -6.68
N ILE A 62 5.25 -3.95 -7.17
CA ILE A 62 5.90 -2.93 -6.36
C ILE A 62 5.07 -1.65 -6.43
N PHE A 63 4.55 -1.23 -5.29
CA PHE A 63 3.81 0.00 -5.11
C PHE A 63 4.76 1.07 -4.60
N ARG A 64 4.83 2.19 -5.33
CA ARG A 64 5.38 3.44 -4.81
C ARG A 64 4.27 4.46 -4.82
N ALA A 65 3.85 4.87 -3.63
CA ALA A 65 2.71 5.77 -3.47
C ALA A 65 2.90 6.78 -2.34
N ILE A 66 2.15 7.87 -2.43
CA ILE A 66 1.95 8.86 -1.39
C ILE A 66 0.46 8.87 -1.04
N GLY A 67 0.15 8.64 0.22
CA GLY A 67 -1.17 8.87 0.78
C GLY A 67 -1.31 10.29 1.28
N ILE A 68 -2.38 10.98 0.88
CA ILE A 68 -2.66 12.37 1.25
C ILE A 68 -3.72 12.39 2.35
N CYS A 69 -3.33 12.80 3.56
CA CYS A 69 -4.29 12.98 4.65
C CYS A 69 -4.80 14.43 4.67
N HIS A 70 -6.03 14.66 4.22
CA HIS A 70 -6.64 16.00 4.21
C HIS A 70 -6.86 16.58 5.61
N GLN A 71 -7.09 15.74 6.61
CA GLN A 71 -7.33 16.19 8.00
C GLN A 71 -6.06 16.79 8.64
N CYS A 72 -4.90 16.18 8.39
CA CYS A 72 -3.65 16.59 9.01
C CYS A 72 -2.66 17.23 8.05
N ARG A 73 -3.05 17.39 6.77
CA ARG A 73 -2.23 17.90 5.66
C ARG A 73 -0.87 17.20 5.59
N THR A 74 -0.87 15.90 5.85
CA THR A 74 0.36 15.09 5.94
C THR A 74 0.42 14.15 4.75
N LEU A 75 1.59 14.10 4.11
CA LEU A 75 1.92 13.12 3.08
C LEU A 75 2.56 11.91 3.74
N THR A 76 2.00 10.73 3.52
CA THR A 76 2.53 9.47 4.05
C THR A 76 3.10 8.63 2.91
N PRO A 77 4.41 8.36 2.88
CA PRO A 77 5.02 7.52 1.85
C PRO A 77 4.71 6.04 2.09
N PHE A 78 4.39 5.35 1.00
CA PHE A 78 4.18 3.90 0.96
C PHE A 78 5.10 3.29 -0.09
N ILE A 79 5.97 2.38 0.34
CA ILE A 79 6.75 1.52 -0.54
C ILE A 79 6.42 0.09 -0.15
N ILE A 80 5.63 -0.58 -0.98
CA ILE A 80 5.09 -1.90 -0.67
C ILE A 80 5.47 -2.86 -1.80
N ARG A 81 5.86 -4.08 -1.45
CA ARG A 81 6.02 -5.19 -2.38
C ARG A 81 4.95 -6.22 -2.06
N ILE A 82 4.20 -6.63 -3.05
CA ILE A 82 3.12 -7.62 -2.91
C ILE A 82 3.45 -8.79 -3.81
N ARG A 83 3.39 -10.00 -3.25
CA ARG A 83 3.64 -11.24 -3.98
C ARG A 83 2.33 -11.91 -4.33
N ALA A 84 2.33 -12.71 -5.41
CA ALA A 84 1.15 -13.45 -5.89
C ALA A 84 0.57 -14.45 -4.86
N ASP A 85 1.33 -14.82 -3.83
CA ASP A 85 0.88 -15.66 -2.72
C ASP A 85 0.21 -14.88 -1.58
N GLY A 86 0.03 -13.56 -1.74
CA GLY A 86 -0.58 -12.68 -0.76
C GLY A 86 0.35 -12.24 0.38
N ARG A 87 1.64 -12.62 0.37
CA ARG A 87 2.64 -12.00 1.25
C ARG A 87 2.95 -10.59 0.77
N PHE A 88 3.23 -9.70 1.71
CA PHE A 88 3.70 -8.36 1.38
C PHE A 88 4.85 -7.91 2.27
N GLU A 89 5.64 -6.99 1.76
CA GLU A 89 6.67 -6.27 2.50
C GLU A 89 6.39 -4.78 2.38
N THR A 90 6.50 -4.03 3.48
CA THR A 90 6.37 -2.57 3.46
C THR A 90 7.57 -1.93 4.13
N MET A 91 8.01 -0.78 3.61
CA MET A 91 9.11 -0.01 4.18
C MET A 91 8.59 0.87 5.32
N ILE A 92 9.01 0.58 6.55
CA ILE A 92 8.66 1.38 7.74
C ILE A 92 9.97 1.72 8.48
N ASN A 93 10.20 3.01 8.73
CA ASN A 93 11.42 3.50 9.41
C ASN A 93 12.71 2.90 8.81
N ASN A 94 12.82 2.94 7.48
CA ASN A 94 13.93 2.38 6.70
C ASN A 94 14.18 0.88 6.88
N SER A 95 13.19 0.13 7.39
CA SER A 95 13.27 -1.31 7.53
C SER A 95 12.10 -1.98 6.80
N TRP A 96 12.40 -3.06 6.08
CA TRP A 96 11.36 -3.90 5.50
C TRP A 96 10.64 -4.68 6.60
N ARG A 97 9.31 -4.61 6.58
CA ARG A 97 8.44 -5.37 7.47
C ARG A 97 7.53 -6.25 6.64
N GLN A 98 7.51 -7.54 6.96
CA GLN A 98 6.68 -8.51 6.26
C GLN A 98 5.30 -8.60 6.93
N GLY A 99 4.27 -8.77 6.11
CA GLY A 99 2.93 -9.12 6.52
C GLY A 99 2.31 -10.13 5.54
N GLN A 100 1.10 -10.56 5.87
CA GLN A 100 0.29 -11.43 5.02
C GLN A 100 -1.07 -10.77 4.84
N MET A 101 -1.57 -10.77 3.61
CA MET A 101 -2.91 -10.29 3.31
C MET A 101 -3.91 -11.35 3.72
N PHE A 102 -4.80 -10.98 4.63
CA PHE A 102 -5.91 -11.84 5.03
C PHE A 102 -7.14 -11.44 4.22
N SER A 103 -7.69 -12.37 3.43
CA SER A 103 -8.99 -12.14 2.79
C SER A 103 -10.06 -12.04 3.88
N ARG A 104 -10.82 -10.95 3.92
CA ARG A 104 -12.16 -11.01 4.52
C ARG A 104 -13.01 -11.86 3.58
N ARG A 105 -13.50 -13.01 4.07
CA ARG A 105 -14.27 -14.03 3.35
C ARG A 105 -15.16 -13.44 2.24
N THR A 106 -14.80 -13.74 0.99
CA THR A 106 -15.65 -14.16 -0.13
C THR A 106 -14.74 -14.30 -1.35
N TRP A 107 -14.64 -15.53 -1.87
CA TRP A 107 -14.17 -16.06 -3.17
C TRP A 107 -13.83 -15.15 -4.39
N ARG A 108 -13.99 -13.83 -4.40
CA ARG A 108 -13.69 -12.97 -5.56
C ARG A 108 -12.90 -11.71 -5.29
N GLN A 109 -12.51 -11.39 -4.05
CA GLN A 109 -11.79 -10.13 -3.78
C GLN A 109 -10.71 -10.33 -2.72
N ARG A 110 -9.44 -10.21 -3.11
CA ARG A 110 -8.30 -10.16 -2.18
C ARG A 110 -7.89 -8.69 -2.04
N ILE A 111 -8.33 -8.06 -0.95
CA ILE A 111 -7.99 -6.68 -0.61
C ILE A 111 -6.61 -6.67 0.07
N ALA A 112 -5.71 -5.75 -0.34
CA ALA A 112 -4.52 -5.44 0.45
C ALA A 112 -4.87 -4.39 1.50
N SER A 113 -5.21 -4.85 2.69
CA SER A 113 -5.12 -3.98 3.87
C SER A 113 -3.65 -3.93 4.28
N VAL A 114 -2.91 -2.90 3.86
CA VAL A 114 -1.62 -2.58 4.48
C VAL A 114 -1.95 -1.92 5.80
N PHE A 115 -2.25 -2.75 6.81
CA PHE A 115 -2.37 -2.31 8.19
C PHE A 115 -1.07 -1.59 8.53
N CYS A 116 -1.18 -0.28 8.77
CA CYS A 116 -0.11 0.48 9.38
C CYS A 116 0.09 -0.12 10.77
N TRP A 117 1.11 -0.96 10.89
CA TRP A 117 1.42 -1.73 12.09
C TRP A 117 1.45 -0.78 13.30
N ARG A 118 0.57 -1.01 14.27
CA ARG A 118 0.67 -0.40 15.60
C ARG A 118 1.87 -1.05 16.30
N PRO A 119 2.91 -0.31 16.74
CA PRO A 119 3.71 -0.81 17.85
C PRO A 119 2.75 -1.05 19.01
N ARG A 120 2.65 -2.29 19.48
CA ARG A 120 2.06 -2.59 20.80
C ARG A 120 2.76 -1.65 21.78
N LYS A 121 2.04 -0.68 22.35
CA LYS A 121 2.54 -0.01 23.57
C LYS A 121 2.80 -1.14 24.56
N GLN A 122 4.07 -1.40 24.85
CA GLN A 122 4.41 -2.12 26.08
C GLN A 122 3.79 -1.28 27.20
N LYS A 123 2.79 -1.83 27.87
CA LYS A 123 2.31 -1.28 29.13
C LYS A 123 3.51 -1.40 30.09
N GLY A 124 4.12 -0.27 30.42
CA GLY A 124 4.86 -0.13 31.67
C GLY A 124 3.88 -0.10 32.83
#